data_AF-A0A7C3F9Q5-F1
#
_entry.id   AF-A0A7C3F9Q5-F1
#
_cell.length_a   1.000
_cell.length_b   1.000
_cell.length_c   1.000
_cell.angle_alpha   90.00
_cell.angle_beta   90.00
_cell.angle_gamma   90.00
#
_symmetry.space_group_name_H-M   'P 1'
#
loop_
_entity.id
_entity.type
_entity.pdbx_description
1 polymer ?
#
loop_
_entity_poly.entity_id
_entity_poly.type
_entity_poly.pdbx_seq_one_letter_code
_entity_poly.pdbx_strand_id
1 'polypeptide(L)' 'MSTIRIVTDSSAHLTPEEIEQYGITIIPLRVRMGRKLYKEVTELSYEEYFRRLQSMKTLPTSESPQLQEFIDL' A
#
# COMPACT_ATOMS: atom_id res chain seq x y z
N MET A 1 -2.24 24.40 20.70
CA MET A 1 -2.64 22.98 20.67
C MET A 1 -1.75 22.27 19.67
N SER A 2 -1.26 21.08 20.00
CA SER A 2 -0.49 20.25 19.09
C SER A 2 -1.43 19.64 18.04
N THR A 3 -1.04 19.74 16.77
CA THR A 3 -1.74 19.05 15.68
C THR A 3 -1.38 17.57 15.74
N ILE A 4 -2.39 16.70 15.86
CA ILE A 4 -2.23 15.24 15.77
C ILE A 4 -2.54 14.82 14.34
N ARG A 5 -1.72 13.94 13.76
CA ARG A 5 -1.96 13.34 12.45
C ARG A 5 -1.88 11.82 12.58
N ILE A 6 -2.83 11.12 11.96
CA ILE A 6 -2.88 9.67 11.93
C ILE A 6 -2.30 9.21 10.61
N VAL A 7 -1.26 8.37 10.68
CA VAL A 7 -0.58 7.81 9.53
C VAL A 7 -0.53 6.29 9.70
N THR A 8 -0.88 5.54 8.67
CA THR A 8 -0.78 4.08 8.62
C THR A 8 -0.42 3.61 7.21
N ASP A 9 -0.18 2.32 7.04
CA ASP A 9 0.04 1.72 5.73
C ASP A 9 -1.22 1.03 5.15
N SER A 10 -1.13 0.56 3.90
CA SER A 10 -2.26 -0.04 3.17
C SER A 10 -2.79 -1.35 3.76
N SER A 11 -2.06 -2.03 4.66
CA SER A 11 -2.54 -3.27 5.31
C SER A 11 -3.72 -3.05 6.26
N ALA A 12 -4.00 -1.80 6.63
CA ALA A 12 -5.17 -1.47 7.43
C ALA A 12 -6.49 -1.65 6.67
N HIS A 13 -6.45 -1.72 5.33
CA HIS A 13 -7.62 -1.90 4.46
C HIS A 13 -8.79 -0.94 4.74
N LEU A 14 -8.48 0.29 5.16
CA LEU A 14 -9.48 1.33 5.41
C LEU A 14 -10.20 1.72 4.12
N THR A 15 -11.49 2.04 4.21
CA THR A 15 -12.25 2.51 3.06
C THR A 15 -11.92 3.98 2.73
N PRO A 16 -12.14 4.44 1.49
CA PRO A 16 -11.97 5.86 1.14
C PRO A 16 -12.76 6.80 2.05
N GLU A 17 -13.95 6.40 2.48
CA GLU A 17 -14.81 7.17 3.39
C GLU A 17 -14.21 7.27 4.79
N GLU A 18 -13.64 6.19 5.33
CA GLU A 18 -12.95 6.23 6.63
C GLU A 18 -11.69 7.12 6.58
N ILE A 19 -10.94 7.03 5.49
CA ILE A 19 -9.74 7.85 5.25
C ILE A 19 -10.11 9.33 5.24
N GLU A 20 -11.16 9.71 4.51
CA GLU A 20 -11.64 11.08 4.41
C GLU A 20 -12.22 11.58 5.74
N GLN A 21 -13.09 10.79 6.37
CA GLN A 21 -13.78 11.15 7.61
C GLN A 21 -12.80 11.45 8.75
N TYR A 22 -11.73 10.67 8.86
CA TYR A 22 -10.77 10.79 9.96
C TYR A 22 -9.47 11.51 9.59
N GLY A 23 -9.32 11.96 8.34
CA GLY A 23 -8.11 12.64 7.86
C GLY A 23 -6.85 11.77 7.95
N ILE A 24 -6.98 10.47 7.70
CA ILE A 24 -5.89 9.49 7.82
C ILE A 24 -5.01 9.56 6.58
N THR A 25 -3.69 9.59 6.76
CA THR A 25 -2.75 9.50 5.65
C THR A 25 -2.30 8.05 5.47
N ILE A 26 -2.47 7.49 4.27
CA ILE A 26 -2.05 6.13 3.92
C ILE A 26 -0.75 6.17 3.14
N ILE A 27 0.26 5.43 3.60
CA ILE A 27 1.46 5.14 2.81
C ILE A 27 1.32 3.73 2.22
N PRO A 28 1.34 3.54 0.89
CA PRO A 28 1.11 2.23 0.30
C PRO A 28 2.27 1.27 0.57
N LEU A 29 1.95 0.02 0.89
CA LEU A 29 2.89 -1.10 0.81
C LEU A 29 3.31 -1.34 -0.63
N ARG A 30 4.37 -2.12 -0.80
CA ARG A 30 4.82 -2.55 -2.12
C ARG A 30 4.75 -4.06 -2.27
N VAL A 31 4.36 -4.51 -3.46
CA VAL A 31 4.33 -5.91 -3.86
C VAL A 31 5.36 -6.15 -4.95
N ARG A 32 6.30 -7.07 -4.69
CA ARG A 32 7.25 -7.54 -5.68
C ARG A 32 6.66 -8.72 -6.43
N MET A 33 6.41 -8.54 -7.72
CA MET A 33 6.03 -9.61 -8.64
C MET A 33 7.15 -9.84 -9.66
N GLY A 34 7.98 -10.85 -9.42
CA GLY A 34 9.17 -11.13 -10.22
C GLY A 34 10.22 -10.01 -10.06
N ARG A 35 10.55 -9.33 -11.16
CA ARG A 35 11.52 -8.20 -11.14
C ARG A 35 10.87 -6.83 -10.95
N LYS A 36 9.54 -6.76 -10.92
CA LYS A 36 8.80 -5.51 -10.82
C LYS A 36 8.27 -5.33 -9.40
N LEU A 37 8.32 -4.10 -8.92
CA LEU A 37 7.81 -3.66 -7.64
C LEU A 37 6.66 -2.70 -7.92
N TYR A 38 5.53 -2.90 -7.24
CA TYR A 38 4.32 -2.09 -7.43
C TYR A 38 3.87 -1.55 -6.08
N LYS A 39 3.44 -0.29 -6.02
CA LYS A 39 2.67 0.22 -4.89
C LYS A 39 1.28 -0.39 -4.91
N GLU A 40 0.87 -0.95 -3.78
CA GLU A 40 -0.47 -1.50 -3.62
C GLU A 40 -1.53 -0.43 -3.88
N VAL A 41 -2.67 -0.87 -4.43
CA VAL A 41 -3.89 -0.08 -4.70
C VAL A 41 -3.74 1.01 -5.77
N THR A 42 -2.56 1.63 -5.88
CA THR A 42 -2.28 2.76 -6.79
C THR A 42 -1.67 2.32 -8.11
N GLU A 43 -0.76 1.34 -8.10
CA GLU A 43 -0.09 0.83 -9.31
C GLU A 43 -0.52 -0.59 -9.69
N LEU A 44 -1.18 -1.30 -8.76
CA LEU A 44 -1.65 -2.66 -8.95
C LEU A 44 -3.00 -2.87 -8.25
N SER A 45 -4.05 -3.14 -9.04
CA SER A 45 -5.35 -3.51 -8.50
C SER A 45 -5.35 -4.96 -7.99
N TYR A 46 -6.26 -5.27 -7.07
CA TYR A 46 -6.42 -6.64 -6.57
C TYR A 46 -6.76 -7.64 -7.69
N GLU A 47 -7.63 -7.25 -8.62
CA GLU A 47 -7.97 -8.09 -9.78
C GLU A 47 -6.72 -8.43 -10.60
N GLU A 48 -5.91 -7.42 -10.93
CA GLU A 48 -4.68 -7.63 -11.70
C GLU A 48 -3.64 -8.44 -10.92
N TYR A 49 -3.52 -8.21 -9.61
CA TYR A 49 -2.67 -9.01 -8.74
C TYR A 49 -3.03 -10.49 -8.80
N PHE A 50 -4.31 -10.84 -8.57
CA PHE A 50 -4.75 -12.24 -8.59
C PHE A 50 -4.67 -12.85 -10.00
N ARG A 51 -4.96 -12.09 -11.05
CA ARG A 51 -4.79 -12.53 -12.46
C ARG A 51 -3.33 -12.93 -12.73
N ARG A 52 -2.37 -12.11 -12.31
CA ARG A 52 -0.93 -12.39 -12.49
C ARG A 52 -0.49 -13.57 -11.63
N LEU A 53 -0.92 -13.62 -10.38
CA LEU A 53 -0.54 -14.66 -9.42
C LEU A 53 -0.79 -16.07 -9.96
N GLN A 54 -1.90 -16.30 -10.66
CA GLN A 54 -2.24 -17.59 -11.27
C GLN A 54 -1.22 -18.09 -12.30
N SER A 55 -0.48 -17.17 -12.94
CA SER A 55 0.50 -17.49 -13.98
C SER A 55 1.95 -17.51 -13.50
N MET A 56 2.20 -17.15 -12.23
CA MET A 56 3.55 -16.97 -11.71
C MET A 56 4.15 -18.28 -11.19
N LYS A 57 5.41 -18.54 -11.56
CA LYS A 57 6.21 -19.66 -11.05
C LYS A 57 6.79 -19.41 -9.65
N THR A 58 6.95 -18.14 -9.29
CA THR A 58 7.50 -17.70 -8.00
C THR A 58 6.46 -16.85 -7.32
N LEU A 59 6.21 -17.10 -6.04
CA LEU A 59 5.24 -16.32 -5.27
C LEU A 59 5.72 -14.86 -5.13
N PRO A 60 4.82 -13.88 -5.16
CA PRO A 60 5.15 -12.50 -4.87
C PRO A 60 5.52 -12.34 -3.39
N THR A 61 6.26 -11.27 -3.10
CA THR A 61 6.62 -10.89 -1.72
C THR A 61 6.14 -9.46 -1.46
N SER A 62 5.72 -9.19 -0.23
CA SER A 62 5.35 -7.85 0.21
C SER A 62 6.53 -7.16 0.90
N GLU A 63 6.64 -5.85 0.71
CA GLU A 63 7.65 -4.98 1.29
C GLU A 63 6.96 -3.82 2.02
N SER A 64 7.40 -3.55 3.24
CA SER A 64 6.99 -2.38 4.01
C SER A 64 7.34 -1.08 3.26
N PRO A 65 6.70 0.05 3.61
CA PRO A 65 7.07 1.31 2.99
C PRO A 65 8.48 1.72 3.44
N GLN A 66 9.14 2.54 2.63
CA GLN A 66 10.47 3.01 2.97
C GLN A 66 10.36 4.06 4.08
N LEU A 67 11.33 4.08 5.00
CA LEU A 67 11.36 5.07 6.08
C LEU A 67 11.24 6.51 5.55
N GLN A 68 11.88 6.80 4.40
CA GLN A 68 11.82 8.13 3.78
C GLN A 68 10.38 8.57 3.46
N GLU A 69 9.50 7.65 3.08
CA GLU A 69 8.10 7.97 2.76
C GLU A 69 7.31 8.43 3.99
N PHE A 70 7.71 8.00 5.19
CA PHE A 70 7.15 8.53 6.44
C PHE A 70 7.75 9.89 6.82
N ILE A 71 9.02 10.13 6.48
CA ILE A 71 9.72 11.40 6.76
C ILE A 71 9.19 12.53 5.85
N ASP A 72 8.80 12.21 4.63
CA ASP A 72 8.35 13.19 3.62
C ASP A 72 6.90 13.68 3.81
N LEU A 73 6.17 13.18 4.82
CA LEU A 73 4.79 13.58 5.15
C LEU A 73 4.70 14.93 5.86
#